data_AF-A0A959V2B1-F1
#
_entry.id   AF-A0A959V2B1-F1
#
_cell.length_a   1.000
_cell.length_b   1.000
_cell.length_c   1.000
_cell.angle_alpha   90.00
_cell.angle_beta   90.00
_cell.angle_gamma   90.00
#
_symmetry.space_group_name_H-M   'P 1'
#
loop_
_entity.id
_entity.type
_entity.pdbx_description
1 polymer ?
#
loop_
_entity_poly.entity_id
_entity_poly.type
_entity_poly.pdbx_seq_one_letter_code
_entity_poly.pdbx_strand_id
1 'polypeptide(L)' 'MVKLRSILTLLLLAAPMAMEVLAQPPVGGPPPCWPPPCIPIDGGVGFLALAGALYGGRKAMELRRTQRNADR' A
#
# COMPACT_ATOMS: atom_id res chain seq x y z
N MET A 1 22.15 13.38 3.31
CA MET A 1 22.00 13.87 1.91
C MET A 1 21.04 12.93 1.17
N VAL A 2 19.84 13.40 0.83
CA VAL A 2 18.86 12.59 0.08
C VAL A 2 19.29 12.55 -1.38
N LYS A 3 19.55 11.36 -1.92
CA LYS A 3 20.03 11.19 -3.30
C LYS A 3 18.87 11.46 -4.28
N LEU A 4 19.16 12.10 -5.42
CA LEU A 4 18.15 12.41 -6.46
C LEU A 4 17.32 11.18 -6.86
N ARG A 5 17.95 10.00 -6.94
CA ARG A 5 17.26 8.73 -7.20
C ARG A 5 16.21 8.42 -6.13
N SER A 6 16.55 8.57 -4.85
CA SER A 6 15.63 8.34 -3.74
C SER A 6 14.45 9.32 -3.75
N ILE A 7 14.69 10.59 -4.13
CA ILE A 7 13.63 11.58 -4.31
C ILE A 7 12.69 11.14 -5.43
N LEU A 8 13.25 10.72 -6.57
CA LEU A 8 12.48 10.24 -7.72
C LEU A 8 11.64 9.01 -7.38
N THR A 9 12.20 8.05 -6.63
CA THR A 9 11.47 6.85 -6.19
C THR A 9 10.32 7.21 -5.25
N LEU A 10 10.55 8.13 -4.31
CA LEU A 10 9.53 8.56 -3.37
C LEU A 10 8.39 9.32 -4.07
N LEU A 11 8.73 10.19 -5.03
CA LEU A 11 7.77 10.93 -5.85
C LEU A 11 6.89 9.98 -6.67
N LEU A 12 7.48 8.96 -7.28
CA LEU A 12 6.76 7.97 -8.08
C LEU A 12 5.79 7.13 -7.23
N LEU A 13 6.18 6.83 -5.98
CA LEU A 13 5.34 6.09 -5.04
C LEU A 13 4.18 6.93 -4.48
N ALA A 14 4.39 8.24 -4.31
CA ALA A 14 3.41 9.16 -3.77
C ALA A 14 2.43 9.73 -4.82
N ALA A 15 2.86 9.79 -6.10
CA ALA A 15 2.03 10.27 -7.22
C ALA A 15 0.61 9.69 -7.29
N PRO A 16 0.36 8.38 -7.12
CA PRO A 16 -1.01 7.84 -7.18
C PRO A 16 -1.90 8.29 -6.01
N MET A 17 -1.32 8.76 -4.90
CA MET A 17 -2.09 9.26 -3.74
C MET A 17 -2.62 10.68 -3.94
N ALA A 18 -2.10 11.40 -4.96
CA ALA A 18 -2.54 12.74 -5.31
C ALA A 18 -3.65 12.75 -6.39
N MET A 19 -3.99 11.59 -6.96
CA MET A 19 -5.12 11.47 -7.87
C MET A 19 -6.40 11.17 -7.09
N GLU A 20 -7.38 12.06 -7.20
CA GLU A 20 -8.75 11.77 -6.76
C GLU A 20 -9.34 10.68 -7.67
N VAL A 21 -9.91 9.64 -7.06
CA VAL A 21 -10.63 8.59 -7.77
C VAL A 21 -11.93 9.20 -8.31
N LEU A 22 -11.96 9.57 -9.60
CA LEU A 22 -13.16 10.00 -10.33
C LEU A 22 -14.11 8.82 -10.62
N ALA A 23 -14.43 8.00 -9.62
CA ALA A 23 -15.39 6.89 -9.73
C ALA A 23 -16.78 7.27 -9.18
N GLN A 24 -17.16 8.54 -9.27
CA GLN A 24 -18.49 8.97 -8.87
C GLN A 24 -19.46 8.79 -10.04
N PRO A 25 -20.45 7.87 -9.96
CA PRO A 25 -21.56 7.89 -10.91
C PRO A 25 -22.28 9.23 -10.81
N PRO A 26 -22.84 9.76 -11.91
CA PRO A 26 -23.51 11.04 -11.87
C PRO A 26 -24.75 10.94 -10.95
N VAL A 27 -24.80 11.85 -9.99
CA VAL A 27 -25.97 12.30 -9.19
C VAL A 27 -26.73 11.28 -8.32
N GLY A 28 -26.58 11.42 -6.99
CA GLY A 28 -27.66 11.23 -6.01
C GLY A 28 -27.87 9.82 -5.43
N GLY A 29 -27.30 9.56 -4.24
CA GLY A 29 -27.67 8.45 -3.37
C GLY A 29 -26.48 7.61 -2.89
N PRO A 30 -26.58 6.91 -1.74
CA PRO A 30 -25.58 5.91 -1.35
C PRO A 30 -25.46 4.87 -2.47
N PRO A 31 -24.25 4.42 -2.85
CA PRO A 31 -24.09 3.45 -3.92
C PRO A 31 -24.92 2.20 -3.59
N PRO A 32 -25.88 1.80 -4.45
CA PRO A 32 -26.69 0.64 -4.17
C PRO A 32 -25.79 -0.60 -4.29
N CYS A 33 -25.59 -1.30 -3.17
CA CYS A 33 -25.05 -2.66 -3.21
C CYS A 33 -26.13 -3.57 -3.83
N TRP A 34 -26.01 -3.86 -5.12
CA TRP A 34 -27.00 -4.69 -5.82
C TRP A 34 -26.35 -5.51 -6.96
N PRO A 35 -26.45 -6.87 -7.00
CA PRO A 35 -27.10 -7.83 -6.09
C PRO A 35 -26.09 -8.61 -5.18
N PRO A 36 -26.58 -9.35 -4.15
CA PRO A 36 -25.75 -9.95 -3.07
C PRO A 36 -24.96 -11.22 -3.48
N PRO A 37 -23.90 -11.60 -2.72
CA PRO A 37 -23.52 -11.10 -1.40
C PRO A 37 -22.56 -9.91 -1.47
N CYS A 38 -22.72 -8.95 -0.56
CA CYS A 38 -21.71 -7.95 -0.26
C CYS A 38 -20.45 -8.67 0.24
N ILE A 39 -19.58 -9.08 -0.69
CA ILE A 39 -18.28 -9.66 -0.38
C ILE A 39 -17.52 -8.57 0.39
N PRO A 40 -16.94 -8.88 1.56
CA PRO A 40 -16.23 -7.89 2.34
C PRO A 40 -14.99 -7.46 1.55
N ILE A 41 -15.08 -6.34 0.83
CA ILE A 41 -13.94 -5.67 0.19
C ILE A 41 -12.88 -5.37 1.27
N ASP A 42 -13.31 -5.18 2.51
CA ASP A 42 -12.44 -4.95 3.66
C ASP A 42 -11.65 -6.20 4.10
N GLY A 43 -12.14 -7.42 3.83
CA GLY A 43 -11.46 -8.65 4.23
C GLY A 43 -10.20 -8.93 3.40
N GLY A 44 -10.30 -8.75 2.08
CA GLY A 44 -9.17 -8.96 1.16
C GLY A 44 -8.10 -7.88 1.30
N VAL A 45 -8.50 -6.61 1.42
CA VAL A 45 -7.57 -5.49 1.62
C VAL A 45 -6.88 -5.61 2.98
N GLY A 46 -7.63 -5.92 4.04
CA GLY A 46 -7.05 -6.17 5.37
C GLY A 46 -6.04 -7.32 5.37
N PHE A 47 -6.35 -8.42 4.67
CA PHE A 47 -5.44 -9.55 4.52
C PHE A 47 -4.17 -9.18 3.74
N LEU A 48 -4.31 -8.45 2.63
CA LEU A 48 -3.16 -7.97 1.83
C LEU A 48 -2.28 -7.00 2.63
N ALA A 49 -2.90 -6.08 3.38
CA ALA A 49 -2.17 -5.15 4.23
C ALA A 49 -1.38 -5.88 5.33
N LEU A 50 -2.01 -6.85 6.01
CA LEU A 50 -1.36 -7.67 7.02
C LEU A 50 -0.21 -8.51 6.42
N ALA A 51 -0.44 -9.17 5.28
CA ALA A 51 0.57 -9.95 4.58
C ALA A 51 1.78 -9.08 4.17
N GLY A 52 1.52 -7.88 3.65
CA GLY A 52 2.54 -6.90 3.31
C GLY A 52 3.37 -6.46 4.53
N ALA A 53 2.73 -6.17 5.65
CA ALA A 53 3.39 -5.78 6.89
C ALA A 53 4.29 -6.90 7.44
N LEU A 54 3.78 -8.14 7.49
CA LEU A 54 4.55 -9.30 7.95
C LEU A 54 5.75 -9.59 7.06
N TYR A 55 5.55 -9.64 5.74
CA TYR A 55 6.63 -9.92 4.79
C TYR A 55 7.68 -8.78 4.78
N GLY A 56 7.23 -7.53 4.69
CA GLY A 56 8.10 -6.37 4.70
C GLY A 56 8.90 -6.25 6.01
N GLY A 57 8.24 -6.48 7.15
CA GLY A 57 8.90 -6.49 8.46
C GLY A 57 9.97 -7.57 8.59
N ARG A 58 9.67 -8.81 8.15
CA ARG A 58 10.65 -9.91 8.13
C ARG A 58 11.87 -9.54 7.29
N LYS A 59 11.67 -8.98 6.10
CA LYS A 59 12.78 -8.61 5.21
C LYS A 59 13.62 -7.47 5.77
N ALA A 60 12.99 -6.48 6.38
CA ALA A 60 13.69 -5.37 7.03
C ALA A 60 14.60 -5.86 8.17
N MET A 61 14.13 -6.82 8.98
CA MET A 61 14.93 -7.42 10.05
C MET A 61 16.09 -8.26 9.53
N GLU A 62 15.89 -9.01 8.45
CA GLU A 62 16.96 -9.78 7.80
C GLU A 62 18.07 -8.85 7.29
N LEU A 63 17.72 -7.78 6.57
CA LEU A 63 18.68 -6.80 6.06
C LEU A 63 19.50 -6.16 7.19
N ARG A 64 18.84 -5.77 8.30
CA ARG A 64 19.51 -5.21 9.48
C ARG A 64 20.49 -6.21 10.12
N ARG A 65 20.13 -7.50 10.16
CA ARG A 65 21.01 -8.55 10.69
C ARG A 65 22.21 -8.79 9.78
N THR A 66 22.01 -8.85 8.47
CA THR A 66 23.10 -9.01 7.49
C THR A 66 24.08 -7.85 7.55
N GLN A 67 23.58 -6.61 7.65
CA GLN A 67 24.45 -5.43 7.81
C GLN A 67 25.26 -5.50 9.10
N ARG A 68 24.63 -5.80 10.24
CA ARG A 68 25.35 -5.97 11.52
C ARG A 68 26.46 -7.03 11.45
N ASN A 69 26.23 -8.11 10.69
CA ASN A 69 27.21 -9.17 10.52
C ASN A 69 28.32 -8.81 9.53
N ALA A 70 28.06 -7.92 8.56
CA ALA A 70 29.07 -7.42 7.64
C ALA A 70 29.99 -6.37 8.28
N ASP A 71 29.48 -5.63 9.27
CA ASP A 71 30.23 -4.63 10.05
C ASP A 71 31.07 -5.25 11.20
N ARG A 72 30.97 -6.57 11.42
CA ARG A 72 31.66 -7.30 12.49
C ARG A 72 32.78 -8.17 11.93
#